data_AF-A0A7X7SQ93-F1
#
_entry.id   AF-A0A7X7SQ93-F1
#
_cell.length_a   1.000
_cell.length_b   1.000
_cell.length_c   1.000
_cell.angle_alpha   90.00
_cell.angle_beta   90.00
_cell.angle_gamma   90.00
#
_symmetry.space_group_name_H-M   'P 1'
#
loop_
_entity.id
_entity.type
_entity.pdbx_description
1 polymer ?
#
loop_
_entity_poly.entity_id
_entity_poly.type
_entity_poly.pdbx_seq_one_letter_code
_entity_poly.pdbx_strand_id
1 'polypeptide(L)' 'MKDSSLERREIPSYSDSREARIAERAYWRAERRGFEPGRELDDWLEAEREVDSDDQK' A
#
# COMPACT_ATOMS: atom_id res chain seq x y z
N MET A 1 -13.80 -38.76 7.67
CA MET A 1 -13.12 -38.28 6.44
C MET A 1 -12.82 -36.81 6.65
N LYS A 2 -11.54 -36.42 6.61
CA LYS A 2 -11.13 -35.01 6.63
C LYS A 2 -11.27 -34.52 5.19
N ASP A 3 -12.29 -33.71 4.90
CA ASP A 3 -12.31 -33.00 3.62
C ASP A 3 -12.58 -31.52 3.87
N SER A 4 -11.47 -30.80 3.90
CA SER A 4 -11.31 -29.50 3.28
C SER A 4 -12.34 -28.44 3.64
N SER A 5 -12.25 -27.99 4.90
CA SER A 5 -12.58 -26.61 5.27
C SER A 5 -11.57 -25.65 4.60
N LEU A 6 -11.54 -25.62 3.27
CA LEU A 6 -11.12 -24.44 2.54
C LEU A 6 -12.33 -23.51 2.56
N GLU A 7 -12.59 -22.94 3.75
CA GLU A 7 -13.23 -21.64 3.79
C GLU A 7 -12.48 -20.80 2.77
N ARG A 8 -13.22 -20.21 1.85
CA ARG A 8 -12.71 -19.14 1.01
C ARG A 8 -12.06 -18.15 1.97
N ARG A 9 -10.75 -18.22 2.13
CA ARG A 9 -9.95 -17.09 2.56
C ARG A 9 -10.26 -16.09 1.48
N GLU A 10 -11.24 -15.22 1.74
CA GLU A 10 -11.39 -13.98 1.02
C GLU A 10 -9.98 -13.40 1.03
N ILE A 11 -9.30 -13.52 -0.09
CA ILE A 11 -8.03 -12.85 -0.30
C ILE A 11 -8.47 -11.39 -0.18
N PRO A 12 -8.12 -10.68 0.90
CA PRO A 12 -8.52 -9.28 1.01
C PRO A 12 -8.04 -8.65 -0.28
N SER A 13 -8.93 -7.98 -1.02
CA SER A 13 -8.54 -7.34 -2.27
C SER A 13 -7.32 -6.48 -1.96
N TYR A 14 -6.14 -6.95 -2.38
CA TYR A 14 -4.88 -6.38 -1.93
C TYR A 14 -4.75 -4.93 -2.41
N SER A 15 -5.62 -4.49 -3.34
CA SER A 15 -5.74 -3.12 -3.81
C SER A 15 -6.13 -2.12 -2.73
N ASP A 16 -6.93 -2.53 -1.73
CA ASP A 16 -7.50 -1.60 -0.73
C ASP A 16 -6.77 -1.65 0.62
N SER A 17 -5.68 -2.42 0.73
CA SER A 17 -4.90 -2.41 1.96
C SER A 17 -4.25 -1.04 2.19
N ARG A 18 -4.00 -0.71 3.45
CA ARG A 18 -3.25 0.49 3.83
C ARG A 18 -1.92 0.53 3.08
N GLU A 19 -1.23 -0.60 3.02
CA GLU A 19 0.07 -0.73 2.35
C GLU A 19 -0.03 -0.48 0.84
N ALA A 20 -1.10 -0.91 0.17
CA ALA A 20 -1.30 -0.66 -1.26
C ALA A 20 -1.53 0.82 -1.56
N ARG A 21 -2.32 1.50 -0.71
CA ARG A 21 -2.52 2.96 -0.81
C ARG A 21 -1.22 3.73 -0.59
N ILE A 22 -0.39 3.29 0.37
CA ILE A 22 0.94 3.89 0.60
C ILE A 22 1.84 3.66 -0.60
N ALA A 23 1.90 2.43 -1.12
CA ALA A 23 2.73 2.07 -2.27
C ALA A 23 2.33 2.86 -3.53
N GLU A 24 1.03 3.00 -3.80
CA GLU A 24 0.52 3.79 -4.92
C GLU A 24 0.95 5.26 -4.80
N ARG A 25 0.76 5.89 -3.64
CA ARG A 25 1.16 7.30 -3.43
C ARG A 25 2.67 7.50 -3.53
N ALA A 26 3.45 6.59 -2.95
CA ALA A 26 4.91 6.61 -3.06
C ALA A 26 5.36 6.44 -4.52
N TYR A 27 4.70 5.56 -5.29
CA TYR A 27 4.96 5.38 -6.72
C TYR A 27 4.76 6.68 -7.51
N TRP A 28 3.61 7.34 -7.35
CA TRP A 28 3.33 8.60 -8.04
C TRP A 28 4.32 9.70 -7.65
N ARG A 29 4.75 9.74 -6.39
CA ARG A 29 5.76 10.69 -5.92
C ARG A 29 7.14 10.44 -6.55
N ALA A 30 7.55 9.18 -6.66
CA ALA A 30 8.77 8.79 -7.34
C ALA A 30 8.69 9.09 -8.85
N GLU A 31 7.56 8.81 -9.49
CA GLU A 31 7.33 9.09 -10.91
C GLU A 31 7.49 10.59 -11.22
N ARG A 32 6.94 11.47 -10.37
CA ARG A 32 7.01 12.93 -10.55
C ARG A 32 8.44 13.49 -10.55
N ARG A 33 9.40 12.76 -9.97
CA ARG A 33 10.84 13.10 -10.02
C ARG A 33 11.65 12.20 -10.95
N GLY A 34 11.00 11.39 -11.77
CA GLY A 34 11.69 10.49 -12.71
C GLY A 34 12.40 9.32 -12.03
N PHE A 35 11.87 8.83 -10.90
CA PHE A 35 12.43 7.72 -10.12
C PHE A 35 13.88 7.95 -9.68
N GLU A 36 14.21 9.17 -9.27
CA GLU A 36 15.52 9.49 -8.68
C GLU A 36 15.85 8.53 -7.51
N PRO A 37 17.02 7.86 -7.53
CA PRO A 37 17.39 6.90 -6.49
C PRO A 37 17.74 7.59 -5.17
N GLY A 38 17.57 6.87 -4.06
CA GLY A 38 17.88 7.35 -2.71
C GLY A 38 16.77 8.18 -2.06
N ARG A 39 15.58 8.21 -2.67
CA ARG A 39 14.38 8.91 -2.16
C ARG A 39 13.21 7.97 -1.88
N GLU A 40 13.41 6.66 -2.05
CA GLU A 40 12.37 5.63 -1.95
C GLU A 40 11.78 5.58 -0.54
N LEU A 41 12.63 5.66 0.49
CA LEU A 41 12.18 5.64 1.88
C LEU A 41 11.43 6.91 2.25
N ASP A 42 11.93 8.08 1.84
CA ASP A 42 11.26 9.36 2.10
C ASP A 42 9.85 9.37 1.49
N ASP A 43 9.73 8.89 0.25
CA ASP A 43 8.45 8.78 -0.41
C ASP A 43 7.47 7.89 0.30
N TRP A 44 7.96 6.74 0.76
CA TRP A 44 7.15 5.79 1.49
C TRP A 44 6.66 6.39 2.81
N LEU A 45 7.54 7.08 3.55
CA LEU A 45 7.20 7.74 4.81
C LEU A 45 6.25 8.93 4.61
N GLU A 46 6.41 9.71 3.54
CA GLU A 46 5.46 10.78 3.21
C GLU A 46 4.09 10.22 2.80
N ALA A 47 4.08 9.19 1.96
CA ALA A 47 2.84 8.50 1.57
C ALA A 47 2.13 7.86 2.77
N GLU A 48 2.89 7.27 3.71
CA GLU A 48 2.35 6.71 4.95
C GLU A 48 1.62 7.78 5.78
N ARG A 49 2.25 8.93 6.01
CA ARG A 49 1.62 10.05 6.74
C ARG A 49 0.36 10.56 6.06
N GLU A 50 0.36 10.62 4.73
CA GLU A 50 -0.83 11.03 3.97
C GLU A 50 -1.97 10.03 4.14
N VAL A 51 -1.69 8.72 4.06
CA VAL A 51 -2.71 7.67 4.24
C VAL A 51 -3.27 7.68 5.66
N ASP A 52 -2.39 7.77 6.67
CA ASP A 52 -2.81 7.84 8.07
C ASP A 52 -3.66 9.09 8.35
N SER A 53 -3.33 10.22 7.72
CA SER A 53 -4.11 11.46 7.84
C SER A 53 -5.48 11.37 7.19
N ASP A 54 -5.64 10.56 6.13
CA ASP A 54 -6.92 10.36 5.47
C ASP A 54 -7.81 9.36 6.21
N ASP A 55 -7.22 8.36 6.87
CA ASP A 55 -7.96 7.37 7.68
C ASP A 55 -8.45 7.94 9.02
N GLN A 56 -7.87 9.05 9.48
CA GLN A 56 -8.27 9.77 10.71
C GLN A 56 -9.39 10.80 10.48
N LYS A 57 -9.81 11.04 9.23
CA LYS A 57 -10.90 11.99 8.87
C LYS A 57 -12.25 11.29 8.79
#